data_AF-A0A8H5LWB4-F1
#
_entry.id   AF-A0A8H5LWB4-F1
#
_cell.length_a   1.000
_cell.length_b   1.000
_cell.length_c   1.000
_cell.angle_alpha   90.00
_cell.angle_beta   90.00
_cell.angle_gamma   90.00
#
_symmetry.space_group_name_H-M   'P 1'
#
loop_
_entity.id
_entity.type
_entity.pdbx_description
1 polymer ?
#
loop_
_entity_poly.entity_id
_entity_poly.type
_entity_poly.pdbx_seq_one_letter_code
_entity_poly.pdbx_strand_id
1 'polypeptide(L)'
;MAALQLAPVLLPAIPPGITNPGQPGNPPSASDVLHAHAYLNSLWEERRRGAGKVSDIDFARGVCYKAEIDSSYSLSLVAPAPLGPAAGPAPAIPAAVGGPQVVGLLVALQDSVKTLNESVTQLNNRIGLLDTKVTTLDTKVTTLDTKVTTYQAEARRENAALRNYQNGSGQTVPYEIILFVDGTDPTQAQPARGGGRDGREALPAITNAAALLHLTSDEVRKYLRGYGVPSNQVPNTVQRRRQRLAQLIGCNVLVDA
;
A
#
# COMPACT_ATOMS: atom_id res chain seq x y z
N MET A 1 -29.31 -42.34 -12.03
CA MET A 1 -28.41 -41.20 -11.78
C MET A 1 -29.25 -39.93 -11.73
N ALA A 2 -29.58 -39.42 -10.55
CA ALA A 2 -30.09 -38.06 -10.42
C ALA A 2 -28.88 -37.18 -10.09
N ALA A 3 -28.44 -36.38 -11.05
CA ALA A 3 -27.52 -35.28 -10.79
C ALA A 3 -28.16 -34.39 -9.70
N LEU A 4 -27.35 -33.78 -8.83
CA LEU A 4 -27.78 -32.66 -7.99
C LEU A 4 -28.49 -31.66 -8.91
N GLN A 5 -29.83 -31.66 -8.93
CA GLN A 5 -30.60 -30.71 -9.73
C GLN A 5 -30.47 -29.36 -9.04
N LEU A 6 -29.46 -28.59 -9.44
CA LEU A 6 -29.40 -27.17 -9.19
C LEU A 6 -30.66 -26.54 -9.79
N ALA A 7 -31.23 -25.53 -9.13
CA ALA A 7 -32.37 -24.82 -9.69
C ALA A 7 -31.99 -24.27 -11.08
N PRO A 8 -32.84 -24.44 -12.10
CA PRO A 8 -32.53 -23.97 -13.44
C PRO A 8 -32.39 -22.46 -13.43
N VAL A 9 -31.22 -21.95 -13.82
CA VAL A 9 -30.97 -20.51 -13.95
C VAL A 9 -31.83 -19.99 -15.10
N LEU A 10 -32.65 -18.99 -14.82
CA LEU A 10 -33.58 -18.42 -15.80
C LEU A 10 -32.91 -17.34 -16.64
N LEU A 11 -33.33 -17.25 -17.91
CA LEU A 11 -32.88 -16.19 -18.81
C LEU A 11 -33.35 -14.81 -18.31
N PRO A 12 -32.46 -13.80 -18.33
CA PRO A 12 -32.86 -12.42 -18.06
C PRO A 12 -33.68 -11.86 -19.22
N ALA A 13 -34.48 -10.83 -18.95
CA ALA A 13 -35.13 -10.05 -20.00
C ALA A 13 -34.07 -9.41 -20.91
N ILE A 14 -34.26 -9.51 -22.24
CA ILE A 14 -33.25 -9.10 -23.24
C ILE A 14 -33.59 -7.70 -23.76
N PRO A 15 -32.74 -6.68 -23.54
CA PRO A 15 -32.92 -5.35 -24.10
C PRO A 15 -32.72 -5.32 -25.63
N PRO A 16 -33.32 -4.34 -26.34
CA PRO A 16 -33.18 -4.24 -27.78
C PRO A 16 -31.73 -3.95 -28.20
N GLY A 17 -31.20 -4.76 -29.12
CA GLY A 17 -29.82 -4.66 -29.61
C GLY A 17 -28.80 -5.47 -28.82
N ILE A 18 -29.23 -6.23 -27.80
CA ILE A 18 -28.38 -7.11 -27.01
C ILE A 18 -28.50 -8.56 -27.52
N THR A 19 -27.36 -9.24 -27.64
CA THR A 19 -27.30 -10.64 -28.06
C THR A 19 -27.82 -11.55 -26.96
N ASN A 20 -28.72 -12.49 -27.30
CA ASN A 20 -29.27 -13.45 -26.35
C ASN A 20 -28.18 -14.42 -25.84
N PRO A 21 -27.96 -14.56 -24.52
CA PRO A 21 -26.99 -15.52 -23.97
C PRO A 21 -27.38 -17.00 -24.17
N GLY A 22 -28.65 -17.29 -24.49
CA GLY A 22 -29.17 -18.65 -24.60
C GLY A 22 -29.48 -19.29 -23.24
N GLN A 23 -30.42 -20.24 -23.23
CA GLN A 23 -30.81 -20.92 -21.98
C GLN A 23 -29.61 -21.75 -21.47
N PRO A 24 -29.10 -21.48 -20.26
CA PRO A 24 -27.97 -22.20 -19.71
C PRO A 24 -28.32 -23.67 -19.43
N GLY A 25 -27.32 -24.55 -19.52
CA GLY A 25 -27.44 -25.95 -19.11
C GLY A 25 -27.71 -26.12 -17.61
N ASN A 26 -28.15 -27.31 -17.22
CA ASN A 26 -28.26 -27.69 -15.80
C ASN A 26 -27.54 -29.03 -15.55
N PRO A 27 -26.36 -29.03 -14.91
CA PRO A 27 -25.63 -27.86 -14.40
C PRO A 27 -25.08 -26.97 -15.54
N PRO A 28 -24.82 -25.67 -15.28
CA PRO A 28 -24.20 -24.79 -16.27
C PRO A 28 -22.84 -25.31 -16.70
N SER A 29 -22.49 -25.12 -17.97
CA SER A 29 -21.19 -25.47 -18.56
C SER A 29 -20.24 -24.28 -18.53
N ALA A 30 -18.94 -24.52 -18.81
CA ALA A 30 -17.98 -23.44 -19.02
C ALA A 30 -18.38 -22.53 -20.20
N SER A 31 -19.09 -23.06 -21.20
CA SER A 31 -19.63 -22.26 -22.31
C SER A 31 -20.73 -21.31 -21.85
N ASP A 32 -21.57 -21.74 -20.90
CA ASP A 32 -22.65 -20.91 -20.34
C ASP A 32 -22.07 -19.74 -19.53
N VAL A 33 -20.96 -19.97 -18.82
CA VAL A 33 -20.19 -18.91 -18.13
C VAL A 33 -19.68 -17.86 -19.12
N LEU A 34 -19.10 -18.31 -20.25
CA LEU A 34 -18.60 -17.41 -21.28
C LEU A 34 -19.74 -16.61 -21.94
N HIS A 35 -20.88 -17.25 -22.23
CA HIS A 35 -22.06 -16.56 -22.78
C HIS A 35 -22.63 -15.53 -21.80
N ALA A 36 -22.70 -15.84 -20.51
CA ALA A 36 -23.14 -14.88 -19.48
C ALA A 36 -22.19 -13.68 -19.36
N HIS A 37 -20.88 -13.91 -19.50
CA HIS A 37 -19.88 -12.84 -19.53
C HIS A 37 -20.00 -11.98 -20.79
N ALA A 38 -20.16 -12.59 -21.96
CA ALA A 38 -20.36 -11.88 -23.23
C ALA A 38 -21.64 -11.03 -23.22
N TYR A 39 -22.73 -11.56 -22.65
CA TYR A 39 -23.98 -10.83 -22.45
C TYR A 39 -23.78 -9.59 -21.57
N LEU A 40 -23.12 -9.73 -20.41
CA LEU A 40 -22.85 -8.58 -19.53
C LEU A 40 -21.98 -7.51 -20.21
N ASN A 41 -20.99 -7.92 -21.02
CA ASN A 41 -20.15 -6.99 -21.77
C ASN A 41 -20.94 -6.23 -22.84
N SER A 42 -21.87 -6.89 -23.53
CA SER A 42 -22.74 -6.21 -24.50
C SER A 42 -23.66 -5.17 -23.84
N LEU A 43 -24.15 -5.43 -22.61
CA LEU A 43 -24.91 -4.45 -21.82
C LEU A 43 -24.05 -3.23 -21.46
N TRP A 44 -22.78 -3.45 -21.09
CA TRP A 44 -21.83 -2.37 -20.82
C TRP A 44 -21.54 -1.53 -22.06
N GLU A 45 -21.37 -2.15 -23.22
CA GLU A 45 -21.09 -1.46 -24.48
C GLU A 45 -22.26 -0.58 -24.92
N GLU A 46 -23.48 -1.10 -24.85
CA GLU A 46 -24.68 -0.33 -25.21
C GLU A 46 -24.97 0.80 -24.22
N ARG A 47 -24.69 0.59 -22.92
CA ARG A 47 -24.76 1.66 -21.92
C ARG A 47 -23.72 2.75 -22.16
N ARG A 48 -22.49 2.38 -22.53
CA ARG A 48 -21.40 3.33 -22.85
C ARG A 48 -21.68 4.13 -24.11
N ARG A 49 -22.34 3.53 -25.11
CA ARG A 49 -22.78 4.21 -26.34
C ARG A 49 -23.87 5.28 -26.09
N GLY A 50 -24.47 5.34 -24.90
CA GLY A 50 -25.39 6.40 -24.51
C GLY A 50 -26.73 6.38 -25.23
N ALA A 51 -27.10 5.27 -25.86
CA ALA A 51 -28.31 5.18 -26.70
C ALA A 51 -29.62 5.03 -25.92
N GLY A 52 -29.60 5.01 -24.58
CA GLY A 52 -30.79 4.86 -23.73
C GLY A 52 -31.52 3.51 -23.86
N LYS A 53 -30.92 2.53 -24.54
CA LYS A 53 -31.54 1.22 -24.85
C LYS A 53 -31.47 0.20 -23.70
N VAL A 54 -30.57 0.42 -22.74
CA VAL A 54 -30.37 -0.47 -21.58
C VAL A 54 -30.67 0.34 -20.33
N SER A 55 -31.73 -0.03 -19.61
CA SER A 55 -32.07 0.62 -18.33
C SER A 55 -31.16 0.13 -17.20
N ASP A 56 -31.14 0.85 -16.08
CA ASP A 56 -30.44 0.42 -14.87
C ASP A 56 -30.96 -0.93 -14.36
N ILE A 57 -32.26 -1.19 -14.54
CA ILE A 57 -32.90 -2.46 -14.14
C ILE A 57 -32.42 -3.61 -15.03
N ASP A 58 -32.30 -3.39 -16.33
CA ASP A 58 -31.81 -4.41 -17.26
C ASP A 58 -30.34 -4.75 -17.00
N PHE A 59 -29.55 -3.72 -16.71
CA PHE A 59 -28.15 -3.87 -16.34
C PHE A 59 -28.00 -4.65 -15.03
N ALA A 60 -28.78 -4.32 -13.99
CA ALA A 60 -28.79 -5.04 -12.72
C ALA A 60 -29.17 -6.52 -12.89
N ARG A 61 -30.19 -6.81 -13.73
CA ARG A 61 -30.59 -8.18 -14.07
C ARG A 61 -29.46 -8.96 -14.76
N GLY A 62 -28.72 -8.33 -15.66
CA GLY A 62 -27.57 -8.97 -16.32
C GLY A 62 -26.42 -9.29 -15.37
N VAL A 63 -26.16 -8.42 -14.39
CA VAL A 63 -25.17 -8.68 -13.33
C VAL A 63 -25.61 -9.86 -12.46
N CYS A 64 -26.87 -9.90 -12.04
CA CYS A 64 -27.41 -11.01 -11.25
C CYS A 64 -27.36 -12.35 -12.01
N TYR A 65 -27.76 -12.35 -13.29
CA TYR A 65 -27.72 -13.54 -14.13
C TYR A 65 -26.30 -14.12 -14.24
N LYS A 66 -25.29 -13.29 -14.49
CA LYS A 66 -23.89 -13.75 -14.54
C LYS A 66 -23.44 -14.34 -13.20
N ALA A 67 -23.75 -13.67 -12.09
CA ALA A 67 -23.37 -14.15 -10.76
C ALA A 67 -24.01 -15.51 -10.42
N GLU A 68 -25.25 -15.73 -10.85
CA GLU A 68 -25.98 -16.98 -10.65
C GLU A 68 -25.38 -18.14 -11.47
N ILE A 69 -24.96 -17.88 -12.71
CA ILE A 69 -24.24 -18.84 -13.56
C ILE A 69 -22.87 -19.18 -12.97
N ASP A 70 -22.07 -18.19 -12.58
CA ASP A 70 -20.73 -18.39 -12.01
C ASP A 70 -20.80 -19.22 -10.71
N SER A 71 -21.78 -18.93 -9.86
CA SER A 71 -22.02 -19.66 -8.61
C SER A 71 -22.47 -21.10 -8.87
N SER A 72 -23.43 -21.30 -9.78
CA SER A 72 -23.96 -22.62 -10.11
C SER A 72 -22.92 -23.51 -10.81
N TYR A 73 -22.10 -22.94 -11.69
CA TYR A 73 -20.97 -23.64 -12.31
C TYR A 73 -19.93 -24.04 -11.25
N SER A 74 -19.57 -23.14 -10.34
CA SER A 74 -18.61 -23.42 -9.26
C SER A 74 -19.09 -24.54 -8.35
N LEU A 75 -20.38 -24.55 -8.00
CA LEU A 75 -21.00 -25.63 -7.23
C LEU A 75 -20.98 -26.97 -7.97
N SER A 76 -21.13 -26.96 -9.29
CA SER A 76 -21.06 -28.18 -10.12
C SER A 76 -19.67 -28.83 -10.12
N LEU A 77 -18.61 -28.04 -9.97
CA LEU A 77 -17.21 -28.51 -9.93
C LEU A 77 -16.82 -29.13 -8.58
N VAL A 78 -17.61 -28.89 -7.52
CA VAL A 78 -17.34 -29.36 -6.15
C VAL A 78 -18.09 -30.68 -5.84
N ALA A 79 -18.87 -31.22 -6.79
CA ALA A 79 -19.57 -32.49 -6.60
C ALA A 79 -18.56 -33.64 -6.31
N PRO A 80 -18.74 -34.41 -5.21
CA PRO A 80 -17.80 -35.44 -4.81
C PRO A 80 -17.77 -36.61 -5.81
N ALA A 81 -16.59 -37.23 -5.95
CA ALA A 81 -16.34 -38.39 -6.80
C ALA A 81 -17.31 -39.57 -6.51
N PRO A 82 -17.68 -40.36 -7.54
CA PRO A 82 -18.70 -41.40 -7.39
C PRO A 82 -18.16 -42.60 -6.61
N LEU A 83 -18.86 -43.01 -5.57
CA LEU A 83 -18.68 -44.33 -4.94
C LEU A 83 -19.45 -45.38 -5.75
N GLY A 84 -18.74 -46.19 -6.55
CA GLY A 84 -19.14 -47.56 -6.94
C GLY A 84 -20.25 -47.75 -8.00
N PRO A 85 -20.41 -48.97 -8.56
CA PRO A 85 -21.06 -49.18 -9.85
C PRO A 85 -22.59 -49.27 -9.78
N ALA A 86 -23.21 -48.66 -10.80
CA ALA A 86 -24.54 -48.88 -11.37
C ALA A 86 -25.67 -49.39 -10.45
N ALA A 87 -26.35 -48.45 -9.77
CA ALA A 87 -27.71 -48.69 -9.28
C ALA A 87 -28.71 -48.55 -10.45
N GLY A 88 -29.60 -49.55 -10.59
CA GLY A 88 -30.64 -49.68 -11.62
C GLY A 88 -31.68 -48.55 -11.63
N PRO A 89 -32.76 -48.68 -12.45
CA PRO A 89 -33.68 -47.58 -12.71
C PRO A 89 -34.32 -47.04 -11.43
N ALA A 90 -34.40 -45.70 -11.35
CA ALA A 90 -34.84 -44.97 -10.17
C ALA A 90 -36.27 -45.38 -9.75
N PRO A 91 -36.53 -45.60 -8.44
CA PRO A 91 -37.90 -45.81 -7.97
C PRO A 91 -38.65 -44.46 -8.03
N ALA A 92 -39.92 -44.53 -8.43
CA ALA A 92 -40.84 -43.40 -8.39
C ALA A 92 -40.90 -42.79 -6.97
N ILE A 93 -40.92 -41.46 -6.88
CA ILE A 93 -41.04 -40.73 -5.62
C ILE A 93 -42.42 -41.03 -5.01
N PRO A 94 -42.51 -41.65 -3.82
CA PRO A 94 -43.78 -41.74 -3.11
C PRO A 94 -44.08 -40.39 -2.47
N ALA A 95 -45.33 -39.95 -2.60
CA ALA A 95 -45.88 -38.80 -1.91
C ALA A 95 -45.93 -39.05 -0.39
N ALA A 96 -44.84 -38.79 0.32
CA ALA A 96 -44.80 -38.44 1.75
C ALA A 96 -43.32 -38.36 2.20
N VAL A 97 -42.82 -37.14 2.44
CA VAL A 97 -41.55 -36.95 3.16
C VAL A 97 -41.84 -37.25 4.64
N GLY A 98 -41.62 -38.49 5.05
CA GLY A 98 -41.77 -38.91 6.46
C GLY A 98 -40.61 -38.43 7.34
N GLY A 99 -40.87 -38.30 8.64
CA GLY A 99 -39.92 -37.83 9.67
C GLY A 99 -38.48 -38.36 9.62
N PRO A 100 -38.21 -39.64 9.28
CA PRO A 100 -36.84 -40.16 9.23
C PRO A 100 -35.92 -39.51 8.18
N GLN A 101 -36.46 -39.07 7.03
CA GLN A 101 -35.66 -38.41 5.99
C GLN A 101 -35.30 -36.97 6.35
N VAL A 102 -36.22 -36.26 7.02
CA VAL A 102 -36.00 -34.91 7.55
C VAL A 102 -34.90 -34.93 8.61
N VAL A 103 -34.89 -35.95 9.47
CA VAL A 103 -33.83 -36.14 10.49
C VAL A 103 -32.46 -36.35 9.84
N GLY A 104 -32.37 -37.16 8.77
CA GLY A 104 -31.10 -37.36 8.05
C GLY A 104 -30.54 -36.08 7.42
N LEU A 105 -31.40 -35.26 6.79
CA LEU A 105 -31.01 -33.96 6.24
C LEU A 105 -30.58 -32.98 7.34
N LEU A 106 -31.25 -33.01 8.50
CA LEU A 106 -30.90 -32.16 9.63
C LEU A 106 -29.52 -32.49 10.18
N VAL A 107 -29.18 -33.78 10.29
CA VAL A 107 -27.86 -34.24 10.72
C VAL A 107 -26.77 -33.81 9.74
N ALA A 108 -26.98 -34.01 8.44
CA ALA A 108 -26.03 -33.60 7.41
C ALA A 108 -25.79 -32.08 7.38
N LEU A 109 -26.86 -31.29 7.61
CA LEU A 109 -26.75 -29.85 7.76
C LEU A 109 -25.95 -29.47 9.01
N GLN A 110 -26.20 -30.15 10.13
CA GLN A 110 -25.50 -29.89 11.38
C GLN A 110 -23.99 -30.19 11.29
N ASP A 111 -23.61 -31.28 10.63
CA ASP A 111 -22.21 -31.61 10.36
C ASP A 111 -21.55 -30.57 9.46
N SER A 112 -22.25 -30.12 8.40
CA SER A 112 -21.77 -29.07 7.51
C SER A 112 -21.55 -27.75 8.26
N VAL A 113 -22.49 -27.36 9.12
CA VAL A 113 -22.38 -26.16 9.96
C VAL A 113 -21.20 -26.28 10.92
N LYS A 114 -20.96 -27.45 11.50
CA LYS A 114 -19.81 -27.70 12.38
C LYS A 114 -18.48 -27.53 11.63
N THR A 115 -18.34 -28.13 10.46
CA THR A 115 -17.13 -28.00 9.62
C THR A 115 -16.89 -26.56 9.17
N LEU A 116 -17.97 -25.84 8.80
CA LEU A 116 -17.89 -24.41 8.49
C LEU A 116 -17.40 -23.60 9.70
N ASN A 117 -17.91 -23.88 10.90
CA ASN A 117 -17.51 -23.18 12.11
C ASN A 117 -16.02 -23.41 12.46
N GLU A 118 -15.53 -24.64 12.29
CA GLU A 118 -14.11 -24.97 12.45
C GLU A 118 -13.24 -24.22 11.42
N SER A 119 -13.69 -24.15 10.17
CA SER A 119 -13.00 -23.41 9.10
C SER A 119 -12.96 -21.91 9.38
N VAL A 120 -14.07 -21.31 9.84
CA VAL A 120 -14.13 -19.90 10.25
C VAL A 120 -13.18 -19.62 11.41
N THR A 121 -13.10 -20.52 12.38
CA THR A 121 -12.17 -20.39 13.51
C THR A 121 -10.72 -20.39 13.04
N GLN A 122 -10.36 -21.29 12.12
CA GLN A 122 -9.01 -21.32 11.54
C GLN A 122 -8.69 -20.05 10.74
N LEU A 123 -9.65 -19.55 9.95
CA LEU A 123 -9.48 -18.30 9.21
C LEU A 123 -9.29 -17.10 10.14
N ASN A 124 -10.06 -17.00 11.22
CA ASN A 124 -9.91 -15.94 12.22
C ASN A 124 -8.50 -15.96 12.85
N ASN A 125 -7.98 -17.14 13.18
CA ASN A 125 -6.62 -17.26 13.70
C ASN A 125 -5.57 -16.81 12.68
N ARG A 126 -5.74 -17.15 11.40
CA ARG A 126 -4.84 -16.70 10.31
C ARG A 126 -4.90 -15.19 10.11
N ILE A 127 -6.10 -14.59 10.20
CA ILE A 127 -6.28 -13.14 10.11
C ILE A 127 -5.56 -12.45 11.27
N GLY A 128 -5.72 -12.92 12.51
CA GLY A 128 -4.97 -12.35 13.65
C GLY A 128 -3.44 -12.44 13.50
N LEU A 129 -2.94 -13.55 12.95
CA LEU A 129 -1.51 -13.69 12.61
C LEU A 129 -1.07 -12.75 11.47
N LEU A 130 -1.94 -12.42 10.53
CA LEU A 130 -1.64 -11.43 9.49
C LEU A 130 -1.65 -10.01 10.06
N ASP A 131 -2.61 -9.66 10.91
CA ASP A 131 -2.70 -8.34 11.53
C ASP A 131 -1.44 -7.99 12.34
N THR A 132 -0.96 -8.95 13.14
CA THR A 132 0.29 -8.80 13.89
C THR A 132 1.51 -8.62 12.98
N LYS A 133 1.59 -9.36 11.87
CA LYS A 133 2.66 -9.21 10.87
C LYS A 133 2.59 -7.85 10.17
N VAL A 134 1.41 -7.39 9.79
CA VAL A 134 1.21 -6.08 9.16
C VAL A 134 1.63 -4.96 10.10
N THR A 135 1.23 -5.02 11.38
CA THR A 135 1.65 -4.04 12.40
C THR A 135 3.17 -4.02 12.58
N THR A 136 3.80 -5.19 12.57
CA THR A 136 5.26 -5.31 12.65
C THR A 136 5.95 -4.74 11.41
N LEU A 137 5.37 -4.92 10.21
CA LEU A 137 5.91 -4.33 8.99
C LEU A 137 5.77 -2.81 8.99
N ASP A 138 4.63 -2.28 9.45
CA ASP A 138 4.37 -0.85 9.50
C ASP A 138 5.38 -0.09 10.37
N THR A 139 5.70 -0.63 11.55
CA THR A 139 6.76 -0.09 12.42
C THR A 139 8.14 -0.12 11.79
N LYS A 140 8.48 -1.18 11.04
CA LYS A 140 9.74 -1.28 10.29
C LYS A 140 9.80 -0.27 9.15
N VAL A 141 8.71 -0.09 8.40
CA VAL A 141 8.62 0.90 7.32
C VAL A 141 8.81 2.31 7.86
N THR A 142 8.15 2.66 8.97
CA THR A 142 8.34 3.96 9.64
C THR A 142 9.79 4.18 10.09
N THR A 143 10.43 3.12 10.61
CA THR A 143 11.85 3.18 11.00
C THR A 143 12.78 3.37 9.79
N LEU A 144 12.46 2.74 8.66
CA LEU A 144 13.23 2.91 7.42
C LEU A 144 13.05 4.32 6.85
N ASP A 145 11.83 4.85 6.86
CA ASP A 145 11.52 6.18 6.33
C ASP A 145 12.29 7.29 7.07
N THR A 146 12.35 7.20 8.41
CA THR A 146 13.17 8.12 9.21
C THR A 146 14.65 8.01 8.89
N LYS A 147 15.20 6.80 8.69
CA LYS A 147 16.61 6.61 8.29
C LYS A 147 16.89 7.17 6.90
N VAL A 148 16.02 6.92 5.92
CA VAL A 148 16.17 7.43 4.56
C VAL A 148 16.16 8.96 4.57
N THR A 149 15.27 9.58 5.34
CA THR A 149 15.23 11.04 5.48
C THR A 149 16.54 11.59 6.05
N THR A 150 17.09 10.95 7.09
CA THR A 150 18.40 11.33 7.67
C THR A 150 19.53 11.21 6.63
N TYR A 151 19.60 10.11 5.89
CA TYR A 151 20.63 9.92 4.86
C TYR A 151 20.50 10.91 3.70
N GLN A 152 19.28 11.26 3.30
CA GLN A 152 19.08 12.31 2.28
C GLN A 152 19.60 13.67 2.77
N ALA A 153 19.37 14.02 4.04
CA ALA A 153 19.89 15.25 4.63
C ALA A 153 21.42 15.25 4.73
N GLU A 154 22.03 14.11 5.08
CA GLU A 154 23.50 13.93 5.06
C GLU A 154 24.08 14.10 3.65
N ALA A 155 23.51 13.40 2.66
CA ALA A 155 23.96 13.48 1.28
C ALA A 155 23.86 14.90 0.69
N ARG A 156 22.80 15.66 1.03
CA ARG A 156 22.68 17.07 0.63
C ARG A 156 23.81 17.92 1.20
N ARG A 157 24.13 17.75 2.49
CA ARG A 157 25.19 18.51 3.17
C ARG A 157 26.58 18.17 2.62
N GLU A 158 26.84 16.89 2.39
CA GLU A 158 28.11 16.43 1.80
C GLU A 158 28.28 16.98 0.38
N ASN A 159 27.23 16.91 -0.46
CA ASN A 159 27.26 17.50 -1.80
C ASN A 159 27.54 19.01 -1.78
N ALA A 160 26.89 19.76 -0.88
CA ALA A 160 27.16 21.19 -0.73
C ALA A 160 28.62 21.46 -0.28
N ALA A 161 29.16 20.67 0.66
CA ALA A 161 30.56 20.77 1.06
C ALA A 161 31.53 20.43 -0.08
N LEU A 162 31.23 19.41 -0.90
CA LEU A 162 32.04 19.07 -2.07
C LEU A 162 32.04 20.20 -3.12
N ARG A 163 30.90 20.84 -3.36
CA ARG A 163 30.82 22.01 -4.25
C ARG A 163 31.62 23.19 -3.71
N ASN A 164 31.54 23.45 -2.40
CA ASN A 164 32.35 24.48 -1.76
C ASN A 164 33.85 24.20 -1.89
N TYR A 165 34.25 22.94 -1.76
CA TYR A 165 35.63 22.50 -1.97
C TYR A 165 36.11 22.76 -3.39
N GLN A 166 35.26 22.48 -4.38
CA GLN A 166 35.56 22.79 -5.79
C GLN A 166 35.65 24.31 -6.05
N ASN A 167 34.89 25.12 -5.31
CA ASN A 167 34.88 26.59 -5.43
C ASN A 167 36.12 27.28 -4.81
N GLY A 168 37.02 26.52 -4.17
CA GLY A 168 38.29 27.05 -3.68
C GLY A 168 38.11 28.07 -2.55
N SER A 169 38.43 29.35 -2.82
CA SER A 169 38.31 30.44 -1.84
C SER A 169 36.90 31.03 -1.71
N GLY A 170 35.99 30.67 -2.62
CA GLY A 170 34.65 31.23 -2.68
C GLY A 170 34.56 32.66 -3.24
N GLN A 171 35.66 33.21 -3.78
CA GLN A 171 35.70 34.57 -4.33
C GLN A 171 34.98 34.68 -5.69
N THR A 172 35.17 33.70 -6.56
CA THR A 172 34.57 33.67 -7.91
C THR A 172 33.16 33.10 -7.90
N VAL A 173 32.96 32.02 -7.14
CA VAL A 173 31.66 31.38 -6.92
C VAL A 173 31.47 31.26 -5.42
N PRO A 174 30.44 31.87 -4.84
CA PRO A 174 30.24 31.83 -3.40
C PRO A 174 29.95 30.40 -2.93
N TYR A 175 30.26 30.13 -1.66
CA TYR A 175 29.89 28.88 -1.02
C TYR A 175 28.37 28.73 -0.89
N GLU A 176 27.92 27.51 -1.14
CA GLU A 176 26.58 27.04 -0.82
C GLU A 176 26.44 26.89 0.70
N ILE A 177 25.30 27.33 1.23
CA ILE A 177 25.00 27.23 2.67
C ILE A 177 24.71 25.77 3.00
N ILE A 178 25.49 25.22 3.92
CA ILE A 178 25.29 23.85 4.41
C ILE A 178 24.35 23.89 5.60
N LEU A 179 23.25 23.16 5.49
CA LEU A 179 22.27 23.03 6.57
C LEU A 179 22.87 22.33 7.79
N PHE A 180 22.30 22.60 8.95
CA PHE A 180 22.69 21.92 10.19
C PHE A 180 22.17 20.48 10.27
N VAL A 181 22.62 19.74 11.30
CA VAL A 181 22.18 18.34 11.52
C VAL A 181 20.68 18.21 11.74
N ASP A 182 20.03 19.26 12.20
CA ASP A 182 18.57 19.36 12.39
C ASP A 182 17.83 19.81 11.12
N GLY A 183 18.53 20.00 10.00
CA GLY A 183 18.00 20.46 8.71
C GLY A 183 17.77 21.97 8.64
N THR A 184 18.14 22.73 9.67
CA THR A 184 17.92 24.18 9.69
C THR A 184 18.99 24.95 8.94
N ASP A 185 18.60 26.09 8.36
CA ASP A 185 19.53 27.03 7.74
C ASP A 185 20.25 27.85 8.81
N PRO A 186 21.60 27.85 8.85
CA PRO A 186 22.37 28.63 9.81
C PRO A 186 22.14 30.14 9.80
N THR A 187 21.75 30.68 8.66
CA THR A 187 21.62 32.11 8.42
C THR A 187 20.24 32.65 8.75
N GLN A 188 19.30 31.75 9.09
CA GLN A 188 17.94 32.10 9.47
C GLN A 188 17.78 31.98 10.98
N ALA A 189 17.00 32.88 11.58
CA ALA A 189 16.61 32.73 12.96
C ALA A 189 15.58 31.62 13.09
N GLN A 190 15.77 30.68 14.02
CA GLN A 190 14.75 29.69 14.35
C GLN A 190 13.93 30.13 15.57
N PRO A 191 12.59 30.05 15.48
CA PRO A 191 11.74 30.24 16.64
C PRO A 191 11.99 29.12 17.66
N ALA A 192 11.88 29.45 18.94
CA ALA A 192 11.93 28.45 20.01
C ALA A 192 10.80 27.43 19.82
N ARG A 193 11.14 26.14 19.71
CA ARG A 193 10.12 25.08 19.73
C ARG A 193 9.45 25.07 21.10
N GLY A 194 8.17 25.44 21.16
CA GLY A 194 7.36 25.37 22.39
C GLY A 194 7.29 26.65 23.24
N GLY A 195 7.52 27.84 22.67
CA GLY A 195 7.26 29.12 23.36
C GLY A 195 8.27 29.53 24.43
N GLY A 196 9.41 28.84 24.52
CA GLY A 196 10.54 29.20 25.39
C GLY A 196 11.38 30.36 24.84
N ARG A 197 12.37 30.82 25.63
CA ARG A 197 13.36 31.86 25.22
C ARG A 197 14.53 31.30 24.39
N ASP A 198 14.53 30.00 24.11
CA ASP A 198 15.66 29.30 23.50
C ASP A 198 15.57 29.29 21.95
N GLY A 199 15.18 30.43 21.38
CA GLY A 199 15.23 30.63 19.94
C GLY A 199 16.68 30.71 19.47
N ARG A 200 16.95 30.21 18.27
CA ARG A 200 18.29 30.30 17.69
C ARG A 200 18.40 31.56 16.87
N GLU A 201 19.38 32.39 17.20
CA GLU A 201 19.74 33.57 16.41
C GLU A 201 20.35 33.16 15.05
N ALA A 202 20.06 33.98 14.04
CA ALA A 202 20.70 33.88 12.73
C ALA A 202 22.21 34.10 12.85
N LEU A 203 23.00 33.24 12.24
CA LEU A 203 24.46 33.38 12.18
C LEU A 203 24.88 34.07 10.88
N PRO A 204 26.05 34.75 10.86
CA PRO A 204 26.58 35.35 9.65
C PRO A 204 26.81 34.29 8.57
N ALA A 205 26.34 34.55 7.34
CA ALA A 205 26.50 33.66 6.20
C ALA A 205 27.98 33.50 5.82
N ILE A 206 28.43 32.26 5.63
CA ILE A 206 29.81 31.95 5.22
C ILE A 206 29.84 31.76 3.71
N THR A 207 29.93 32.86 2.97
CA THR A 207 29.90 32.84 1.48
C THR A 207 31.27 32.67 0.84
N ASN A 208 32.36 32.86 1.58
CA ASN A 208 33.73 32.69 1.10
C ASN A 208 34.73 32.48 2.26
N ALA A 209 36.00 32.23 1.95
CA ALA A 209 37.05 32.01 2.95
C ALA A 209 37.29 33.24 3.84
N ALA A 210 37.13 34.47 3.33
CA ALA A 210 37.29 35.69 4.11
C ALA A 210 36.19 35.83 5.17
N ALA A 211 34.94 35.52 4.81
CA ALA A 211 33.80 35.51 5.74
C ALA A 211 34.05 34.56 6.93
N LEU A 212 34.69 33.40 6.67
CA LEU A 212 35.06 32.47 7.73
C LEU A 212 36.11 33.07 8.70
N LEU A 213 37.07 33.84 8.20
CA LEU A 213 38.09 34.50 9.03
C LEU A 213 37.52 35.67 9.85
N HIS A 214 36.43 36.29 9.40
CA HIS A 214 35.76 37.38 10.10
C HIS A 214 34.80 36.90 11.20
N LEU A 215 34.44 35.62 11.24
CA LEU A 215 33.60 35.07 12.31
C LEU A 215 34.26 35.21 13.69
N THR A 216 33.44 35.61 14.67
CA THR A 216 33.84 35.64 16.08
C THR A 216 34.01 34.23 16.64
N SER A 217 34.76 34.11 17.74
CA SER A 217 34.98 32.85 18.45
C SER A 217 33.64 32.15 18.80
N ASP A 218 32.63 32.90 19.22
CA ASP A 218 31.36 32.33 19.66
C ASP A 218 30.46 31.92 18.49
N GLU A 219 30.47 32.65 17.38
CA GLU A 219 29.78 32.24 16.16
C GLU A 219 30.36 30.94 15.60
N VAL A 220 31.69 30.80 15.58
CA VAL A 220 32.34 29.53 15.17
C VAL A 220 31.91 28.38 16.08
N ARG A 221 31.78 28.59 17.39
CA ARG A 221 31.25 27.55 18.31
C ARG A 221 29.79 27.22 18.01
N LYS A 222 28.95 28.23 17.76
CA LYS A 222 27.54 28.03 17.40
C LYS A 222 27.42 27.23 16.09
N TYR A 223 28.25 27.52 15.10
CA TYR A 223 28.34 26.73 13.85
C TYR A 223 28.77 25.28 14.10
N LEU A 224 29.88 25.07 14.82
CA LEU A 224 30.38 23.71 15.12
C LEU A 224 29.34 22.87 15.87
N ARG A 225 28.63 23.45 16.84
CA ARG A 225 27.54 22.78 17.54
C ARG A 225 26.38 22.44 16.61
N GLY A 226 25.99 23.36 15.73
CA GLY A 226 24.94 23.12 14.73
C GLY A 226 25.30 22.02 13.72
N TYR A 227 26.58 21.82 13.43
CA TYR A 227 27.06 20.69 12.63
C TYR A 227 27.26 19.40 13.44
N GLY A 228 26.82 19.36 14.69
CA GLY A 228 26.85 18.17 15.54
C GLY A 228 28.18 17.91 16.24
N VAL A 229 29.11 18.87 16.27
CA VAL A 229 30.34 18.72 17.07
C VAL A 229 30.00 18.90 18.56
N PRO A 230 30.15 17.87 19.40
CA PRO A 230 29.80 17.97 20.81
C PRO A 230 30.78 18.90 21.53
N SER A 231 30.32 19.57 22.59
CA SER A 231 31.09 20.62 23.28
C SER A 231 32.46 20.16 23.79
N ASN A 232 32.61 18.88 24.14
CA ASN A 232 33.87 18.27 24.57
C ASN A 232 34.87 18.00 23.42
N GLN A 233 34.42 18.00 22.16
CA GLN A 233 35.24 17.82 20.97
C GLN A 233 35.52 19.14 20.24
N VAL A 234 34.93 20.25 20.70
CA VAL A 234 35.20 21.58 20.13
C VAL A 234 36.62 22.01 20.51
N PRO A 235 37.52 22.32 19.54
CA PRO A 235 38.87 22.74 19.86
C PRO A 235 38.95 24.00 20.73
N ASN A 236 39.95 24.07 21.60
CA ASN A 236 40.08 25.19 22.55
C ASN A 236 40.57 26.49 21.90
N THR A 237 41.39 26.39 20.83
CA THR A 237 41.93 27.56 20.13
C THR A 237 41.00 28.02 19.01
N VAL A 238 40.95 29.34 18.76
CA VAL A 238 40.13 29.93 17.69
C VAL A 238 40.57 29.40 16.31
N GLN A 239 41.87 29.31 16.07
CA GLN A 239 42.43 28.80 14.81
C GLN A 239 42.01 27.36 14.54
N ARG A 240 42.13 26.44 15.51
CA ARG A 240 41.70 25.05 15.33
C ARG A 240 40.20 24.92 15.15
N ARG A 241 39.40 25.76 15.81
CA ARG A 241 37.95 25.80 15.58
C ARG A 241 37.60 26.25 14.17
N ARG A 242 38.30 27.25 13.63
CA ARG A 242 38.14 27.72 12.25
C ARG A 242 38.59 26.67 11.23
N GLN A 243 39.72 26.01 11.44
CA GLN A 243 40.14 24.87 10.63
C GLN A 243 39.10 23.75 10.64
N ARG A 244 38.56 23.41 11.82
CA ARG A 244 37.51 22.39 11.93
C ARG A 244 36.24 22.79 11.20
N LEU A 245 35.83 24.07 11.30
CA LEU A 245 34.69 24.60 10.58
C LEU A 245 34.94 24.61 9.07
N ALA A 246 36.13 25.00 8.62
CA ALA A 246 36.55 25.00 7.22
C ALA A 246 36.43 23.59 6.62
N GLN A 247 36.89 22.56 7.33
CA GLN A 247 36.73 21.16 6.92
C GLN A 247 35.26 20.76 6.75
N LEU A 248 34.40 21.13 7.70
CA LEU A 248 32.98 20.78 7.65
C LEU A 248 32.22 21.48 6.51
N ILE A 249 32.63 22.71 6.17
CA ILE A 249 31.99 23.45 5.08
C ILE A 249 32.62 23.23 3.70
N GLY A 250 33.70 22.44 3.63
CA GLY A 250 34.45 22.21 2.40
C GLY A 250 35.38 23.34 1.98
N CYS A 251 35.76 24.27 2.84
CA CYS A 251 36.73 25.32 2.50
C CYS A 251 38.15 24.74 2.48
N ASN A 252 38.81 24.70 1.32
CA ASN A 252 40.15 24.09 1.17
C ASN A 252 41.32 25.05 1.44
N VAL A 253 41.10 26.36 1.36
CA VAL A 253 42.17 27.38 1.47
C VAL A 253 42.73 27.52 2.89
N LEU A 254 41.95 27.15 3.92
CA LEU A 254 42.34 27.29 5.32
C LEU A 254 42.81 25.98 5.97
N VAL A 255 42.83 24.88 5.21
CA VAL A 255 43.24 23.56 5.72
C VAL A 255 44.77 23.43 5.77
N ASP A 256 45.49 24.23 4.97
CA ASP A 256 46.95 24.16 4.81
C ASP A 256 47.72 25.30 5.50
N ALA A 257 47.05 26.13 6.32
CA ALA A 257 47.62 27.29 7.00
C ALA A 257 47.79 27.11 8.53
#